data_AF-A0A349Q1M8-F1
#
_entry.id   AF-A0A349Q1M8-F1
#
_cell.length_a   1.000
_cell.length_b   1.000
_cell.length_c   1.000
_cell.angle_alpha   90.00
_cell.angle_beta   90.00
_cell.angle_gamma   90.00
#
_symmetry.space_group_name_H-M   'P 1'
#
loop_
_entity.id
_entity.type
_entity.pdbx_description
1 polymer ?
#
loop_
_entity_poly.entity_id
_entity_poly.type
_entity_poly.pdbx_seq_one_letter_code
_entity_poly.pdbx_strand_id
1 'polypeptide(L)' 'KEDKALKAAQLSFEKYCSVAKTVEPTATIHYKVVLNNVPLGK' A
#
# COMPACT_ATOMS: atom_id res chain seq x y z
N LYS A 1 -8.16 -14.86 0.03
CA LYS A 1 -7.19 -14.57 -1.07
C LYS A 1 -6.89 -13.08 -1.15
N GLU A 2 -7.88 -12.25 -0.85
CA GLU A 2 -7.82 -10.78 -0.83
C GLU A 2 -6.93 -10.24 0.30
N ASP A 3 -6.85 -10.93 1.44
CA ASP A 3 -5.99 -10.57 2.58
C ASP A 3 -4.50 -10.56 2.23
N LYS A 4 -4.08 -11.44 1.32
CA LYS A 4 -2.69 -11.50 0.86
C LYS A 4 -2.33 -10.28 0.01
N ALA A 5 -3.26 -9.79 -0.80
CA ALA A 5 -3.06 -8.61 -1.63
C ALA A 5 -2.97 -7.34 -0.78
N LEU A 6 -3.88 -7.19 0.19
CA LEU A 6 -3.82 -6.11 1.18
C LEU A 6 -2.50 -6.14 1.97
N LYS A 7 -2.12 -7.31 2.49
CA LYS A 7 -0.89 -7.46 3.27
C LYS A 7 0.36 -7.20 2.43
N ALA A 8 0.39 -7.63 1.17
CA ALA A 8 1.50 -7.36 0.26
C ALA A 8 1.62 -5.87 -0.11
N ALA A 9 0.50 -5.19 -0.34
CA ALA A 9 0.48 -3.75 -0.59
C ALA A 9 0.97 -2.97 0.63
N GLN A 10 0.45 -3.29 1.82
CA GLN A 10 0.84 -2.67 3.09
C GLN A 10 2.35 -2.84 3.36
N LEU A 11 2.88 -4.06 3.19
CA LEU A 11 4.31 -4.35 3.34
C LEU A 11 5.17 -3.61 2.31
N SER A 12 4.66 -3.37 1.10
CA SER A 12 5.38 -2.62 0.06
C SER A 12 5.51 -1.14 0.41
N PHE A 13 4.43 -0.51 0.87
CA PHE A 13 4.45 0.89 1.28
C PHE A 13 5.23 1.10 2.58
N GLU A 14 5.12 0.18 3.54
CA GLU A 14 5.72 0.32 4.87
C GLU A 14 7.20 -0.09 4.91
N LYS A 15 7.61 -1.11 4.13
CA LYS A 15 8.92 -1.74 4.30
C LYS A 15 9.83 -1.75 3.08
N TYR A 16 9.29 -1.80 1.86
CA TYR A 16 10.11 -2.06 0.65
C TYR A 16 10.19 -0.90 -0.34
N CYS A 17 9.25 0.04 -0.32
CA CYS A 17 9.27 1.18 -1.24
C CYS A 17 10.23 2.26 -0.71
N SER A 18 11.41 2.37 -1.34
CA SER A 18 12.41 3.41 -1.05
C SER A 18 11.83 4.83 -1.13
N VAL A 19 10.89 5.04 -2.07
CA VAL A 19 10.18 6.30 -2.24
C VAL A 19 9.26 6.58 -1.05
N ALA A 20 8.53 5.57 -0.56
CA ALA A 20 7.65 5.73 0.58
C ALA A 20 8.45 6.17 1.82
N LYS A 21 9.57 5.51 2.12
CA LYS A 21 10.43 5.86 3.26
C LYS A 21 11.02 7.26 3.20
N THR A 22 11.25 7.78 2.00
CA THR A 22 11.77 9.14 1.80
C THR A 22 10.66 10.19 1.96
N VAL A 23 9.42 9.81 1.68
CA VAL A 23 8.24 10.70 1.72
C VAL A 23 7.51 10.63 3.06
N GLU A 24 7.62 9.54 3.84
CA GLU A 24 7.09 9.41 5.20
C GLU A 24 7.38 10.60 6.15
N PRO A 25 8.60 11.18 6.19
CA PRO A 25 8.87 12.33 7.05
C PRO A 25 8.30 13.66 6.53
N THR A 26 7.79 13.71 5.30
CA THR A 26 7.36 14.96 4.64
C THR A 26 5.90 14.97 4.18
N ALA A 27 5.27 13.82 3.95
CA ALA A 27 3.88 13.72 3.52
C ALA A 27 3.24 12.39 3.93
N THR A 28 1.94 12.45 4.24
CA THR A 28 1.14 11.27 4.59
C THR A 28 0.72 10.53 3.30
N ILE A 29 1.14 9.27 3.17
CA ILE A 29 0.90 8.47 1.96
C ILE A 29 -0.43 7.72 2.10
N HIS A 30 -1.44 8.15 1.34
CA HIS A 30 -2.69 7.41 1.20
C HIS A 30 -2.64 6.53 -0.06
N TYR A 31 -2.93 5.25 0.08
CA TYR A 31 -2.95 4.30 -1.04
C TYR A 31 -4.26 3.53 -1.10
N LYS A 32 -4.69 3.21 -2.32
CA LYS A 32 -5.87 2.39 -2.60
C LYS A 32 -5.43 1.17 -3.42
N VAL A 33 -5.82 -0.02 -2.96
CA VAL A 33 -5.51 -1.27 -3.65
C VAL A 33 -6.72 -1.66 -4.49
N VAL A 34 -6.51 -2.01 -5.75
CA VAL A 34 -7.56 -2.53 -6.65
C VAL A 34 -7.10 -3.87 -7.20
N LEU A 35 -7.86 -4.93 -6.96
CA LEU A 35 -7.59 -6.27 -7.46
C LEU A 35 -8.75 -6.70 -8.36
N ASN A 36 -8.46 -7.08 -9.61
CA ASN A 36 -9.47 -7.54 -10.57
C ASN A 36 -10.69 -6.60 -10.67
N ASN A 37 -10.45 -5.29 -10.80
CA ASN A 37 -11.47 -4.23 -10.81
C ASN A 37 -12.27 -4.05 -9.50
N VAL A 38 -11.95 -4.79 -8.45
CA VAL A 38 -12.54 -4.63 -7.12
C VAL A 38 -11.59 -3.83 -6.24
N PRO A 39 -12.00 -2.65 -5.72
CA PRO A 39 -11.21 -1.94 -4.73
C PRO A 39 -11.13 -2.77 -3.44
N LEU A 40 -9.94 -3.25 -3.12
CA LEU A 40 -9.62 -3.93 -1.87
C LEU A 40 -9.23 -2.89 -0.84
N GLY A 41 -10.24 -2.27 -0.23
CA GLY A 41 -10.07 -1.27 0.83
C GLY A 41 -11.44 -0.71 1.20
N LYS A 42 -11.75 -0.71 2.48
CA LYS A 42 -12.90 -0.02 3.06
C LYS A 42 -12.53 1.45 3.27
#